data_AF-A0A380WTA8-F1
#
_entry.id   AF-A0A380WTA8-F1
#
_cell.length_a   1.000
_cell.length_b   1.000
_cell.length_c   1.000
_cell.angle_alpha   90.00
_cell.angle_beta   90.00
_cell.angle_gamma   90.00
#
_symmetry.space_group_name_H-M   'P 1'
#
loop_
_entity.id
_entity.type
_entity.pdbx_description
1 polymer ?
#
loop_
_entity_poly.entity_id
_entity_poly.type
_entity_poly.pdbx_seq_one_letter_code
_entity_poly.pdbx_strand_id
1 'polypeptide(L)' 'MNKKETKKIIMDLESESYNLYKGIEAFLYRVLPHNTDMEKDYSMALLGCLANQSKLVHELAYTLYDDTESVLDKAEE' A
#
# COMPACT_ATOMS: atom_id res chain seq x y z
N MET A 1 -12.08 12.26 16.46
CA MET A 1 -11.69 10.90 16.05
C MET A 1 -11.07 10.22 17.26
N ASN A 2 -11.58 9.06 17.68
CA ASN A 2 -11.08 8.39 18.89
C ASN A 2 -9.91 7.41 18.56
N LYS A 3 -9.14 6.98 19.58
CA LYS A 3 -7.99 6.05 19.45
C LYS A 3 -8.32 4.80 18.64
N LYS A 4 -9.52 4.23 18.84
CA LYS A 4 -9.99 3.03 18.14
C LYS A 4 -10.29 3.29 16.66
N GLU A 5 -10.92 4.41 16.34
CA GLU A 5 -11.19 4.83 14.95
C GLU A 5 -9.90 5.12 14.20
N THR A 6 -8.96 5.83 14.80
CA THR A 6 -7.66 6.12 14.18
C THR A 6 -6.87 4.84 13.89
N LYS A 7 -6.77 3.92 14.86
CA LYS A 7 -6.12 2.61 14.66
C LYS A 7 -6.79 1.82 13.54
N LYS A 8 -8.13 1.81 13.51
CA LYS A 8 -8.88 1.13 12.45
C LYS A 8 -8.55 1.70 11.07
N ILE A 9 -8.55 3.02 10.91
CA ILE A 9 -8.23 3.68 9.63
C ILE A 9 -6.82 3.33 9.17
N ILE A 10 -5.84 3.31 10.10
CA ILE A 10 -4.45 2.96 9.76
C ILE A 10 -4.35 1.50 9.30
N MET A 11 -5.02 0.58 9.99
CA MET A 11 -5.06 -0.84 9.61
C MET A 11 -5.77 -1.06 8.27
N ASP A 12 -6.89 -0.37 8.04
CA ASP A 12 -7.63 -0.44 6.77
C ASP A 12 -6.73 0.08 5.62
N LEU A 13 -6.03 1.19 5.82
CA LEU A 13 -5.08 1.75 4.85
C LEU A 13 -3.91 0.80 4.54
N GLU A 14 -3.32 0.19 5.58
CA GLU A 14 -2.23 -0.77 5.44
C GLU A 14 -2.67 -1.98 4.61
N SER A 15 -3.83 -2.57 4.94
CA SER A 15 -4.37 -3.73 4.25
C SER A 15 -4.77 -3.44 2.81
N GLU A 16 -5.46 -2.33 2.55
CA GLU A 16 -5.89 -1.96 1.19
C GLU A 16 -4.68 -1.67 0.28
N SER A 17 -3.69 -0.94 0.80
CA SER A 17 -2.48 -0.62 0.03
C SER A 17 -1.61 -1.85 -0.24
N TYR A 18 -1.50 -2.79 0.72
CA TYR A 18 -0.85 -4.08 0.50
C TYR A 18 -1.55 -4.91 -0.59
N ASN A 19 -2.87 -5.02 -0.51
CA ASN A 19 -3.66 -5.79 -1.47
C ASN A 19 -3.56 -5.20 -2.89
N LEU A 20 -3.57 -3.87 -3.02
CA LEU A 20 -3.39 -3.19 -4.29
C LEU A 20 -1.99 -3.45 -4.86
N TYR A 21 -0.95 -3.29 -4.06
CA TYR A 21 0.43 -3.59 -4.43
C TYR A 21 0.58 -5.02 -4.96
N LYS A 22 0.10 -6.02 -4.21
CA LYS A 22 0.17 -7.44 -4.60
C LYS A 22 -0.70 -7.79 -5.80
N GLY A 23 -1.86 -7.14 -5.93
CA GLY A 23 -2.73 -7.29 -7.09
C GLY A 23 -2.04 -6.82 -8.38
N ILE A 24 -1.38 -5.67 -8.34
CA ILE A 24 -0.66 -5.14 -9.50
C ILE A 24 0.56 -6.01 -9.84
N GLU A 25 1.35 -6.44 -8.86
CA GLU A 25 2.47 -7.38 -9.11
C GLU A 25 1.97 -8.67 -9.77
N ALA A 26 0.89 -9.25 -9.26
CA ALA A 26 0.32 -10.47 -9.83
C ALA A 26 -0.14 -10.26 -11.28
N PHE A 27 -0.77 -9.12 -11.57
CA PHE A 27 -1.20 -8.79 -12.94
C PHE A 27 0.00 -8.63 -13.89
N LEU A 28 1.03 -7.89 -13.47
CA LEU A 28 2.25 -7.65 -14.24
C LEU A 28 3.01 -8.94 -14.56
N TYR A 29 3.15 -9.85 -13.60
CA TYR A 29 3.99 -11.04 -13.75
C TYR A 29 3.25 -12.30 -14.23
N ARG A 30 1.93 -12.38 -14.07
CA ARG A 30 1.18 -13.63 -14.34
C ARG A 30 0.12 -13.50 -15.43
N VAL A 31 -0.33 -12.29 -15.75
CA VAL A 31 -1.50 -12.09 -16.63
C VAL A 31 -1.10 -11.43 -17.95
N LEU A 32 -0.15 -10.50 -17.93
CA LEU A 32 0.30 -9.82 -19.14
C LEU A 32 1.10 -10.78 -20.05
N PRO A 33 0.67 -10.99 -21.30
CA PRO A 33 1.36 -11.89 -22.21
C PRO A 33 2.73 -11.31 -22.62
N HIS A 34 3.73 -12.17 -22.76
CA HIS A 34 5.11 -11.77 -23.05
C HIS A 34 5.33 -11.06 -24.39
N ASN A 35 4.30 -10.98 -25.24
CA ASN A 35 4.33 -10.33 -26.55
C ASN A 35 3.72 -8.92 -26.56
N THR A 36 3.39 -8.35 -25.40
CA THR A 36 2.97 -6.95 -25.29
C THR A 36 4.10 -6.03 -25.79
N ASP A 37 3.79 -5.15 -26.73
CA ASP A 37 4.74 -4.17 -27.29
C ASP A 37 5.06 -3.10 -26.23
N MET A 38 6.06 -3.39 -25.40
CA MET A 38 6.45 -2.58 -24.26
C MET A 38 7.02 -1.20 -24.66
N GLU A 39 7.42 -0.99 -25.92
CA GLU A 39 7.89 0.32 -26.38
C GLU A 39 6.76 1.33 -26.58
N LYS A 40 5.54 0.86 -26.85
CA LYS A 40 4.37 1.73 -27.09
C LYS A 40 3.31 1.63 -26.01
N ASP A 41 3.38 0.61 -25.16
CA ASP A 41 2.43 0.39 -24.09
C ASP A 41 2.95 0.95 -22.74
N TYR A 42 2.48 2.15 -22.39
CA TYR A 42 2.77 2.80 -21.11
C TYR A 42 2.09 2.10 -19.92
N SER A 43 1.22 1.12 -20.13
CA SER A 43 0.50 0.43 -19.05
C SER A 43 1.46 -0.21 -18.06
N MET A 44 2.57 -0.78 -18.53
CA MET A 44 3.60 -1.38 -17.66
C MET A 44 4.25 -0.35 -16.73
N ALA A 45 4.60 0.83 -17.26
CA ALA A 45 5.21 1.90 -16.49
C ALA A 45 4.21 2.49 -15.48
N LEU A 46 2.95 2.69 -15.88
CA LEU A 46 1.86 3.15 -15.02
C LEU A 46 1.59 2.17 -13.88
N LEU A 47 1.43 0.89 -14.18
CA LEU A 47 1.20 -0.15 -13.20
C LEU A 47 2.40 -0.30 -12.25
N GLY A 48 3.64 -0.24 -12.76
CA GLY A 48 4.83 -0.23 -11.92
C GLY A 48 4.87 0.97 -10.96
N CYS A 49 4.51 2.16 -11.43
CA CYS A 49 4.41 3.35 -10.60
C CYS A 49 3.34 3.20 -9.50
N LEU A 50 2.15 2.73 -9.87
CA LEU A 50 1.05 2.48 -8.93
C LEU A 50 1.43 1.43 -7.88
N ALA A 51 2.03 0.31 -8.29
CA ALA A 51 2.50 -0.72 -7.37
C ALA A 51 3.50 -0.17 -6.35
N ASN A 52 4.45 0.65 -6.82
CA ASN A 52 5.44 1.27 -5.95
C ASN A 52 4.83 2.28 -4.97
N GLN A 53 3.87 3.09 -5.43
CA GLN A 53 3.13 4.01 -4.56
C GLN A 53 2.31 3.27 -3.51
N SER A 54 1.61 2.20 -3.89
CA SER A 54 0.86 1.37 -2.94
C SER A 54 1.77 0.72 -1.90
N LYS A 55 2.95 0.23 -2.31
CA LYS A 55 3.96 -0.30 -1.39
C LYS A 55 4.42 0.77 -0.38
N LEU A 56 4.73 1.99 -0.83
CA LEU A 56 5.14 3.07 0.05
C LEU A 56 4.04 3.44 1.06
N VAL A 57 2.78 3.48 0.63
CA VAL A 57 1.64 3.74 1.52
C VAL A 57 1.50 2.64 2.57
N HIS A 58 1.67 1.38 2.20
CA HIS A 58 1.66 0.25 3.14
C HIS A 58 2.76 0.38 4.21
N GLU A 59 4.01 0.65 3.80
CA GLU A 59 5.14 0.81 4.73
C GLU A 59 4.96 2.02 5.66
N LEU A 60 4.42 3.13 5.13
CA LEU A 60 4.10 4.31 5.93
C LEU A 60 2.95 4.06 6.90
N ALA A 61 1.90 3.35 6.48
CA ALA A 61 0.77 3.00 7.35
C ALA A 61 1.23 2.10 8.51
N TYR A 62 2.14 1.15 8.24
CA TYR A 62 2.75 0.33 9.28
C TYR A 62 3.54 1.17 10.29
N THR A 63 4.38 2.08 9.81
CA THR A 63 5.14 3.01 10.69
C THR A 63 4.21 3.90 11.52
N LEU A 64 3.15 4.42 10.90
CA LEU A 64 2.12 5.23 11.56
C LEU A 64 1.40 4.46 12.65
N TYR A 65 1.17 3.16 12.48
CA TYR A 65 0.57 2.31 13.50
C TYR A 65 1.44 2.24 14.75
N ASP A 66 2.74 1.94 14.57
CA ASP A 66 3.72 1.84 15.65
C ASP A 66 3.89 3.17 16.40
N ASP A 67 3.98 4.29 15.66
CA ASP A 67 4.06 5.63 16.25
C ASP A 67 2.80 5.98 17.05
N THR A 68 1.62 5.62 16.53
CA THR A 68 0.33 5.89 17.16
C THR A 68 0.13 5.05 18.42
N GLU A 69 0.62 3.81 18.48
CA GLU A 69 0.70 3.05 19.73
C GLU A 69 1.58 3.79 20.75
N SER A 70 2.80 4.18 20.36
CA SER A 70 3.76 4.79 21.31
C SER A 70 3.33 6.15 21.88
N VAL A 71 2.64 6.97 21.08
CA VAL A 71 2.17 8.31 21.51
C VAL A 71 0.93 8.20 22.38
N LEU A 72 0.02 7.28 22.06
CA LEU A 72 -1.23 7.14 22.79
C LEU A 72 -1.07 6.38 24.11
N ASP A 73 -0.02 5.58 24.27
CA ASP A 73 0.28 4.93 25.55
C ASP A 73 0.97 5.90 26.52
N LYS A 74 1.73 6.89 26.00
CA LYS A 74 2.28 8.01 26.81
C LYS A 74 1.25 9.05 27.23
N ALA A 75 0.11 9.12 26.55
CA ALA A 75 -0.97 10.06 26.88
C ALA A 75 -1.91 9.52 27.98
N GLU A 76 -1.75 8.26 28.39
CA GLU A 76 -2.53 7.59 29.44
C GLU A 76 -1.76 7.52 30.80
N GLU A 77 -0.54 8.06 30.88
CA GLU A 77 0.26 8.29 32.12
C GLU A 77 0.10 9.73 32.65
#